data_AF-A0A939W7H7-F1
#
_entry.id   AF-A0A939W7H7-F1
#
_cell.length_a   1.000
_cell.length_b   1.000
_cell.length_c   1.000
_cell.angle_alpha   90.00
_cell.angle_beta   90.00
_cell.angle_gamma   90.00
#
_symmetry.space_group_name_H-M   'P 1'
#
loop_
_entity.id
_entity.type
_entity.pdbx_description
1 polymer ?
#
loop_
_entity_poly.entity_id
_entity_poly.type
_entity_poly.pdbx_seq_one_letter_code
_entity_poly.pdbx_strand_id
1 'polypeptide(L)'
;MPNTTLVITGMGAVTPIGIGCDAYWQALLEGRCGVGPVTRFDPAGCPVRIAAEVHGLALSEEVCRTLGRNMDLFSQFAFAAAEEALQDADIKPGFNAERTGVVMGTALDGMALLADTQARLAQGEIHKASPRLVPMVLGNMAACLIAMRYGFHGASLTVNTACSSGGDAIMTAAMLLRSGELDCAVCAAGESAVNPVIMQSLAQAKALSRNN
;
A
#
# COMPACT_ATOMS: atom_id res chain seq x y z
N MET A 1 1.61 31.14 -12.19
CA MET A 1 2.03 30.80 -10.81
C MET A 1 3.55 30.86 -10.79
N PRO A 2 4.20 31.39 -9.74
CA PRO A 2 5.65 31.37 -9.66
C PRO A 2 6.16 29.93 -9.83
N ASN A 3 7.37 29.78 -10.37
CA ASN A 3 7.98 28.49 -10.66
C ASN A 3 8.38 27.79 -9.34
N THR A 4 7.39 27.31 -8.59
CA THR A 4 7.58 26.66 -7.29
C THR A 4 8.31 25.34 -7.50
N THR A 5 9.51 25.26 -6.95
CA THR A 5 10.30 24.02 -6.94
C THR A 5 9.67 23.06 -5.95
N LEU A 6 9.29 21.88 -6.42
CA LEU A 6 8.86 20.79 -5.55
C LEU A 6 10.09 20.01 -5.08
N VAL A 7 10.09 19.62 -3.82
CA VAL A 7 11.18 18.85 -3.19
C VAL A 7 10.61 17.62 -2.50
N ILE A 8 11.43 16.59 -2.36
CA ILE A 8 11.11 15.42 -1.53
C ILE A 8 11.79 15.64 -0.18
N THR A 9 10.99 15.68 0.89
CA THR A 9 11.49 15.95 2.25
C THR A 9 11.62 14.71 3.11
N GLY A 10 11.00 13.59 2.70
CA GLY A 10 11.13 12.31 3.39
C GLY A 10 10.68 11.16 2.52
N MET A 11 11.18 9.96 2.82
CA MET A 11 10.88 8.73 2.09
C MET A 11 10.63 7.57 3.04
N GLY A 12 9.86 6.59 2.58
CA GLY A 12 9.63 5.34 3.32
C GLY A 12 9.34 4.18 2.38
N ALA A 13 9.66 2.97 2.82
CA ALA A 13 9.59 1.78 1.98
C ALA A 13 9.22 0.51 2.76
N VAL A 14 8.28 -0.25 2.22
CA VAL A 14 7.97 -1.62 2.66
C VAL A 14 8.08 -2.53 1.44
N THR A 15 9.12 -3.37 1.40
CA THR A 15 9.43 -4.18 0.21
C THR A 15 9.80 -5.62 0.58
N PRO A 16 9.73 -6.57 -0.38
CA PRO A 16 10.17 -7.94 -0.16
C PRO A 16 11.66 -8.11 0.20
N ILE A 17 12.50 -7.11 -0.03
CA ILE A 17 13.95 -7.17 0.25
C ILE A 17 14.39 -6.28 1.42
N GLY A 18 13.47 -5.51 1.99
CA GLY A 18 13.73 -4.61 3.10
C GLY A 18 12.50 -3.82 3.52
N ILE A 19 12.30 -3.73 4.83
CA ILE A 19 11.34 -2.80 5.46
C ILE A 19 12.17 -1.67 6.03
N GLY A 20 11.85 -0.46 5.61
CA GLY A 20 12.67 0.73 5.83
C GLY A 20 13.48 1.11 4.58
N CYS A 21 13.60 2.41 4.30
CA CYS A 21 14.37 2.96 3.21
C CYS A 21 15.84 2.52 3.24
N ASP A 22 16.48 2.54 4.42
CA ASP A 22 17.87 2.12 4.58
C ASP A 22 18.05 0.62 4.28
N ALA A 23 17.20 -0.23 4.85
CA ALA A 23 17.26 -1.67 4.65
C ALA A 23 17.00 -2.05 3.19
N TYR A 24 16.03 -1.38 2.56
CA TYR A 24 15.72 -1.52 1.14
C TYR A 24 16.89 -1.09 0.26
N TRP A 25 17.48 0.08 0.53
CA TRP A 25 18.60 0.62 -0.25
C TRP A 25 19.84 -0.28 -0.17
N GLN A 26 20.21 -0.74 1.02
CA GLN A 26 21.33 -1.67 1.16
C GLN A 26 21.07 -2.99 0.43
N ALA A 27 19.83 -3.50 0.46
CA ALA A 27 19.46 -4.70 -0.27
C ALA A 27 19.65 -4.57 -1.79
N LEU A 28 19.30 -3.41 -2.34
CA LEU A 28 19.51 -3.10 -3.76
C LEU A 28 20.99 -3.08 -4.12
N LEU A 29 21.82 -2.41 -3.30
CA LEU A 29 23.27 -2.34 -3.52
C LEU A 29 23.94 -3.72 -3.47
N GLU A 30 23.44 -4.62 -2.62
CA GLU A 30 23.91 -5.99 -2.49
C GLU A 30 23.35 -6.94 -3.59
N GLY A 31 22.40 -6.49 -4.41
CA GLY A 31 21.74 -7.33 -5.40
C GLY A 31 20.86 -8.43 -4.80
N ARG A 32 20.28 -8.21 -3.60
CA ARG A 32 19.41 -9.19 -2.95
C ARG A 32 18.15 -9.44 -3.77
N CYS A 33 17.83 -10.72 -3.98
CA CYS A 33 16.59 -11.15 -4.62
C CYS A 33 15.54 -11.48 -3.57
N GLY A 34 14.39 -10.80 -3.62
CA GLY A 34 13.24 -11.06 -2.74
C GLY A 34 12.25 -12.08 -3.28
N VAL A 35 12.52 -12.65 -4.46
CA VAL A 35 11.65 -13.66 -5.07
C VAL A 35 11.95 -15.02 -4.44
N GLY A 36 10.92 -15.69 -3.95
CA GLY A 36 11.00 -17.04 -3.40
C GLY A 36 9.71 -17.81 -3.64
N PRO A 37 9.58 -19.02 -3.08
CA PRO A 37 8.34 -19.79 -3.12
C PRO A 37 7.20 -18.98 -2.50
N VAL A 38 6.00 -19.07 -3.10
CA VAL A 38 4.78 -18.52 -2.50
C VAL A 38 4.53 -19.19 -1.15
N THR A 39 4.30 -18.39 -0.11
CA THR A 39 3.97 -18.88 1.24
C THR A 39 2.62 -18.38 1.73
N ARG A 40 2.01 -17.40 1.05
CA ARG A 40 0.72 -16.80 1.44
C ARG A 40 -0.48 -17.72 1.26
N PHE A 41 -0.40 -18.72 0.39
CA PHE A 41 -1.44 -19.72 0.13
C PHE A 41 -0.82 -20.98 -0.48
N ASP A 42 -1.58 -22.07 -0.59
CA ASP A 42 -1.12 -23.29 -1.29
C ASP A 42 -1.12 -23.09 -2.82
N PRO A 43 0.06 -23.04 -3.47
CA PRO A 43 0.15 -22.77 -4.89
C PRO A 43 0.08 -24.05 -5.76
N ALA A 44 -0.26 -25.22 -5.20
CA ALA A 44 -0.27 -26.50 -5.92
C ALA A 44 -1.10 -26.48 -7.21
N GLY A 45 -2.23 -25.77 -7.21
CA GLY A 45 -3.09 -25.58 -8.39
C GLY A 45 -2.67 -24.45 -9.34
N CYS A 46 -1.60 -23.71 -9.04
CA CYS A 46 -1.15 -22.56 -9.81
C CYS A 46 0.04 -22.92 -10.72
N PRO A 47 0.05 -22.51 -12.01
CA PRO A 47 1.22 -22.67 -12.88
C PRO A 47 2.47 -21.91 -12.41
N VAL A 48 2.27 -20.88 -11.58
CA VAL A 48 3.31 -20.01 -11.01
C VAL A 48 3.30 -20.16 -9.50
N ARG A 49 4.46 -20.49 -8.94
CA ARG A 49 4.67 -20.84 -7.52
C ARG A 49 5.73 -20.00 -6.83
N ILE A 50 6.17 -18.92 -7.49
CA ILE A 50 7.11 -17.95 -6.95
C ILE A 50 6.46 -16.57 -6.85
N ALA A 51 6.84 -15.81 -5.84
CA ALA A 51 6.43 -14.42 -5.61
C ALA A 51 7.49 -13.67 -4.80
N ALA A 52 7.41 -12.34 -4.80
CA ALA A 52 8.18 -11.51 -3.88
C ALA A 52 7.24 -11.05 -2.77
N GLU A 53 7.30 -11.72 -1.63
CA GLU A 53 6.40 -11.47 -0.49
C GLU A 53 7.10 -10.58 0.54
N VAL A 54 6.37 -9.60 1.10
CA VAL A 54 6.84 -8.88 2.29
C VAL A 54 6.68 -9.78 3.50
N HIS A 55 7.76 -9.93 4.27
CA HIS A 55 7.81 -10.69 5.52
C HIS A 55 8.19 -9.81 6.70
N GLY A 56 7.69 -10.15 7.89
CA GLY A 56 8.13 -9.53 9.15
C GLY A 56 7.67 -8.09 9.37
N LEU A 57 6.71 -7.56 8.60
CA LEU A 57 6.12 -6.27 8.91
C LEU A 57 5.37 -6.35 10.25
N ALA A 58 5.75 -5.48 11.17
CA ALA A 58 5.08 -5.29 12.45
C ALA A 58 4.74 -3.80 12.62
N LEU A 59 3.45 -3.49 12.69
CA LEU A 59 2.99 -2.15 13.05
C LEU A 59 3.14 -1.95 14.56
N SER A 60 3.24 -0.69 15.00
CA SER A 60 3.28 -0.39 16.44
C SER A 60 2.02 -0.86 17.16
N GLU A 61 2.15 -1.19 18.45
CA GLU A 61 1.00 -1.62 19.27
C GLU A 61 -0.12 -0.57 19.28
N GLU A 62 0.24 0.71 19.28
CA GLU A 62 -0.71 1.81 19.23
C GLU A 62 -1.52 1.79 17.93
N VAL A 63 -0.86 1.63 16.77
CA VAL A 63 -1.52 1.55 15.46
C VAL A 63 -2.39 0.30 15.39
N CYS A 64 -1.91 -0.85 15.86
CA CYS A 64 -2.69 -2.08 15.91
C CYS A 64 -3.99 -1.92 16.71
N ARG A 65 -3.91 -1.24 17.87
CA ARG A 65 -5.05 -1.02 18.76
C ARG A 65 -6.06 -0.02 18.20
N THR A 66 -5.59 1.03 17.52
CA THR A 66 -6.42 2.16 17.09
C THR A 66 -6.95 2.02 15.66
N LEU A 67 -6.09 1.63 14.71
CA LEU A 67 -6.39 1.62 13.27
C LEU A 67 -6.35 0.21 12.66
N GLY A 68 -5.55 -0.70 13.22
CA GLY A 68 -5.26 -2.00 12.61
C GLY A 68 -6.49 -2.84 12.30
N ARG A 69 -7.58 -2.68 13.07
CA ARG A 69 -8.85 -3.38 12.83
C ARG A 69 -9.59 -2.95 11.56
N ASN A 70 -9.14 -1.89 10.90
CA ASN A 70 -9.69 -1.35 9.65
C ASN A 70 -8.66 -1.43 8.50
N MET A 71 -7.53 -2.12 8.70
CA MET A 71 -6.46 -2.23 7.70
C MET A 71 -6.44 -3.62 7.05
N ASP A 72 -6.57 -3.67 5.73
CA ASP A 72 -6.07 -4.82 4.94
C ASP A 72 -4.56 -4.68 4.69
N LEU A 73 -3.91 -5.76 4.28
CA LEU A 73 -2.46 -5.86 4.12
C LEU A 73 -1.87 -4.77 3.20
N PHE A 74 -2.51 -4.47 2.06
CA PHE A 74 -2.04 -3.39 1.17
C PHE A 74 -1.99 -2.03 1.89
N SER A 75 -3.00 -1.77 2.73
CA SER A 75 -3.08 -0.52 3.51
C SER A 75 -2.09 -0.50 4.66
N GLN A 76 -1.75 -1.65 5.27
CA GLN A 76 -0.68 -1.73 6.26
C GLN A 76 0.67 -1.39 5.63
N PHE A 77 0.95 -1.87 4.41
CA PHE A 77 2.18 -1.54 3.68
C PHE A 77 2.27 -0.04 3.39
N ALA A 78 1.22 0.53 2.81
CA ALA A 78 1.17 1.95 2.49
C ALA A 78 1.27 2.83 3.75
N PHE A 79 0.58 2.44 4.83
CA PHE A 79 0.60 3.18 6.09
C PHE A 79 1.98 3.16 6.72
N ALA A 80 2.64 2.00 6.82
CA ALA A 80 3.97 1.90 7.39
C ALA A 80 5.02 2.68 6.59
N ALA A 81 4.95 2.62 5.25
CA ALA A 81 5.82 3.42 4.39
C ALA A 81 5.57 4.93 4.55
N ALA A 82 4.30 5.35 4.67
CA ALA A 82 3.95 6.74 4.91
C ALA A 82 4.40 7.22 6.30
N GLU A 83 4.29 6.38 7.33
CA GLU A 83 4.74 6.67 8.68
C GLU A 83 6.26 6.88 8.72
N GLU A 84 7.03 6.04 8.04
CA GLU A 84 8.48 6.23 7.88
C GLU A 84 8.80 7.53 7.13
N ALA A 85 8.13 7.80 5.99
CA ALA A 85 8.36 9.02 5.21
C ALA A 85 8.06 10.31 5.99
N LEU A 86 7.01 10.29 6.81
CA LEU A 86 6.64 11.40 7.68
C LEU A 86 7.63 11.59 8.82
N GLN A 87 8.16 10.50 9.38
CA GLN A 87 9.21 10.55 10.39
C GLN A 87 10.53 11.09 9.83
N ASP A 88 10.94 10.65 8.65
CA ASP A 88 12.12 11.11 7.92
C ASP A 88 12.05 12.62 7.61
N ALA A 89 10.85 13.12 7.26
CA ALA A 89 10.58 14.54 7.06
C ALA A 89 10.41 15.37 8.35
N ASP A 90 10.52 14.74 9.53
CA ASP A 90 10.18 15.33 10.85
C ASP A 90 8.78 15.95 10.94
N ILE A 91 7.82 15.41 10.19
CA ILE A 91 6.42 15.87 10.18
C ILE A 91 5.65 15.20 11.33
N LYS A 92 5.05 16.01 12.19
CA LYS A 92 4.24 15.56 13.34
C LYS A 92 2.74 15.69 13.05
N PRO A 93 1.87 14.97 13.79
CA PRO A 93 0.43 15.14 13.69
C PRO A 93 0.00 16.61 13.87
N GLY A 94 -0.92 17.07 13.03
CA GLY A 94 -1.43 18.44 12.97
C GLY A 94 -0.61 19.40 12.10
N PHE A 95 0.50 18.95 11.50
CA PHE A 95 1.32 19.79 10.63
C PHE A 95 0.52 20.30 9.43
N ASN A 96 0.32 21.63 9.39
CA ASN A 96 -0.37 22.36 8.33
C ASN A 96 -1.67 21.64 7.86
N ALA A 97 -2.50 21.23 8.83
CA ALA A 97 -3.59 20.28 8.63
C ALA A 97 -4.43 20.52 7.36
N GLU A 98 -4.88 21.75 7.13
CA GLU A 98 -5.76 22.13 5.99
C GLU A 98 -5.04 22.15 4.63
N ARG A 99 -3.70 22.12 4.63
CA ARG A 99 -2.84 22.25 3.43
C ARG A 99 -1.94 21.05 3.22
N THR A 100 -2.01 20.05 4.10
CA THR A 100 -1.36 18.75 3.95
C THR A 100 -2.40 17.75 3.48
N GLY A 101 -2.17 17.17 2.30
CA GLY A 101 -3.05 16.16 1.70
C GLY A 101 -2.42 14.78 1.66
N VAL A 102 -3.22 13.77 1.31
CA VAL A 102 -2.75 12.41 1.09
C VAL A 102 -3.22 11.94 -0.28
N VAL A 103 -2.27 11.55 -1.13
CA VAL A 103 -2.54 10.98 -2.44
C VAL A 103 -2.05 9.54 -2.44
N MET A 104 -3.00 8.61 -2.51
CA MET A 104 -2.75 7.18 -2.46
C MET A 104 -2.81 6.55 -3.85
N GLY A 105 -1.91 5.61 -4.13
CA GLY A 105 -1.94 4.75 -5.31
C GLY A 105 -2.15 3.29 -4.94
N THR A 106 -3.10 2.61 -5.57
CA THR A 106 -3.24 1.15 -5.50
C THR A 106 -3.88 0.65 -6.79
N ALA A 107 -3.65 -0.62 -7.15
CA ALA A 107 -4.15 -1.20 -8.40
C ALA A 107 -5.33 -2.14 -8.13
N LEU A 108 -5.24 -2.93 -7.06
CA LEU A 108 -6.18 -3.99 -6.77
C LEU A 108 -6.87 -3.82 -5.41
N ASP A 109 -6.59 -2.74 -4.69
CA ASP A 109 -7.16 -2.46 -3.38
C ASP A 109 -7.02 -3.68 -2.43
N GLY A 110 -8.05 -4.01 -1.64
CA GLY A 110 -8.06 -5.21 -0.80
C GLY A 110 -8.62 -6.46 -1.46
N MET A 111 -8.28 -6.71 -2.73
CA MET A 111 -8.82 -7.85 -3.48
C MET A 111 -8.46 -9.21 -2.88
N ALA A 112 -7.29 -9.36 -2.27
CA ALA A 112 -6.88 -10.60 -1.62
C ALA A 112 -7.83 -10.96 -0.45
N LEU A 113 -8.13 -9.98 0.41
CA LEU A 113 -9.05 -10.15 1.52
C LEU A 113 -10.49 -10.40 1.05
N LEU A 114 -10.93 -9.70 0.00
CA LEU A 114 -12.25 -9.91 -0.58
C LEU A 114 -12.40 -11.34 -1.14
N ALA A 115 -11.40 -11.82 -1.87
CA ALA A 115 -11.39 -13.16 -2.45
C ALA A 115 -11.39 -14.26 -1.38
N ASP A 116 -10.56 -14.11 -0.33
CA ASP A 116 -10.56 -15.03 0.82
C ASP A 116 -11.92 -15.06 1.51
N THR A 117 -12.48 -13.89 1.81
CA THR A 117 -13.79 -13.80 2.48
C THR A 117 -14.90 -14.45 1.66
N GLN A 118 -14.90 -14.23 0.34
CA GLN A 118 -15.86 -14.86 -0.58
C GLN A 118 -15.70 -16.39 -0.62
N ALA A 119 -14.48 -16.91 -0.66
CA ALA A 119 -14.21 -18.34 -0.68
C ALA A 119 -14.74 -19.02 0.60
N ARG A 120 -14.45 -18.43 1.76
CA ARG A 120 -14.88 -18.94 3.07
C ARG A 120 -16.41 -18.89 3.23
N LEU A 121 -17.07 -17.86 2.69
CA LEU A 121 -18.54 -17.81 2.61
C LEU A 121 -19.09 -18.96 1.74
N ALA A 122 -18.52 -19.17 0.56
CA ALA A 122 -18.98 -20.19 -0.38
C ALA A 122 -18.76 -21.63 0.15
N GLN A 123 -17.69 -21.84 0.92
CA GLN A 123 -17.38 -23.12 1.57
C GLN A 123 -18.17 -23.33 2.87
N GLY A 124 -18.90 -22.32 3.34
CA GLY A 124 -19.65 -22.38 4.60
C GLY A 124 -18.78 -22.31 5.85
N GLU A 125 -17.50 -21.96 5.72
CA GLU A 125 -16.58 -21.77 6.87
C GLU A 125 -16.96 -20.54 7.70
N ILE A 126 -17.52 -19.52 7.04
CA ILE A 126 -18.14 -18.37 7.68
C ILE A 126 -19.56 -18.18 7.13
N HIS A 127 -20.46 -17.68 7.97
CA HIS A 127 -21.86 -17.47 7.58
C HIS A 127 -22.22 -15.99 7.38
N LYS A 128 -21.31 -15.07 7.75
CA LYS A 128 -21.50 -13.62 7.64
C LYS A 128 -20.15 -12.95 7.36
N ALA A 129 -20.15 -11.98 6.45
CA ALA A 129 -19.01 -11.09 6.27
C ALA A 129 -18.88 -10.13 7.46
N SER A 130 -17.65 -9.72 7.76
CA SER A 130 -17.40 -8.66 8.75
C SER A 130 -18.04 -7.34 8.28
N PRO A 131 -18.68 -6.55 9.17
CA PRO A 131 -19.15 -5.20 8.81
C PRO A 131 -18.00 -4.25 8.42
N ARG A 132 -16.76 -4.64 8.69
CA ARG A 132 -15.55 -3.89 8.32
C ARG A 132 -14.93 -4.31 7.01
N LEU A 133 -15.45 -5.36 6.36
CA LEU A 133 -14.90 -5.84 5.09
C LEU A 133 -14.80 -4.71 4.07
N VAL A 134 -15.92 -4.01 3.84
CA VAL A 134 -15.98 -2.93 2.85
C VAL A 134 -14.96 -1.83 3.17
N PRO A 135 -14.91 -1.26 4.39
CA PRO A 135 -13.82 -0.37 4.76
C PRO A 135 -12.44 -0.97 4.48
N MET A 136 -12.13 -2.17 4.96
CA MET A 136 -10.79 -2.75 4.80
C MET A 136 -10.35 -2.92 3.34
N VAL A 137 -11.27 -3.19 2.41
CA VAL A 137 -10.92 -3.48 1.01
C VAL A 137 -10.97 -2.27 0.08
N LEU A 138 -11.50 -1.14 0.51
CA LEU A 138 -11.55 0.06 -0.33
C LEU A 138 -10.16 0.71 -0.46
N GLY A 139 -9.70 0.96 -1.68
CA GLY A 139 -8.37 1.51 -1.95
C GLY A 139 -8.07 2.83 -1.25
N ASN A 140 -9.09 3.65 -1.00
CA ASN A 140 -8.94 4.93 -0.31
C ASN A 140 -8.76 4.83 1.20
N MET A 141 -8.92 3.66 1.82
CA MET A 141 -8.74 3.54 3.27
C MET A 141 -7.32 3.77 3.74
N ALA A 142 -6.31 3.40 2.96
CA ALA A 142 -4.93 3.76 3.31
C ALA A 142 -4.77 5.28 3.46
N ALA A 143 -5.28 6.06 2.49
CA ALA A 143 -5.25 7.53 2.55
C ALA A 143 -6.00 8.08 3.77
N CYS A 144 -7.21 7.56 4.04
CA CYS A 144 -8.01 7.97 5.18
C CYS A 144 -7.32 7.69 6.51
N LEU A 145 -6.71 6.51 6.68
CA LEU A 145 -6.05 6.13 7.93
C LEU A 145 -4.78 6.96 8.19
N ILE A 146 -4.00 7.26 7.14
CA ILE A 146 -2.86 8.18 7.23
C ILE A 146 -3.35 9.59 7.65
N ALA A 147 -4.37 10.11 6.96
CA ALA A 147 -4.93 11.43 7.26
C ALA A 147 -5.48 11.51 8.69
N MET A 148 -6.22 10.49 9.15
CA MET A 148 -6.75 10.41 10.52
C MET A 148 -5.64 10.34 11.56
N ARG A 149 -4.58 9.56 11.31
CA ARG A 149 -3.45 9.41 12.26
C ARG A 149 -2.72 10.73 12.46
N TYR A 150 -2.50 11.47 11.38
CA TYR A 150 -1.69 12.70 11.40
C TYR A 150 -2.51 13.98 11.42
N GLY A 151 -3.85 13.91 11.45
CA GLY A 151 -4.70 15.10 11.47
C GLY A 151 -4.57 15.95 10.21
N PHE A 152 -4.47 15.31 9.05
CA PHE A 152 -4.43 15.99 7.75
C PHE A 152 -5.86 16.15 7.20
N HIS A 153 -6.21 17.37 6.82
CA HIS A 153 -7.53 17.76 6.33
C HIS A 153 -7.52 18.30 4.90
N GLY A 154 -6.33 18.45 4.29
CA GLY A 154 -6.20 18.74 2.87
C GLY A 154 -6.74 17.60 1.99
N ALA A 155 -6.67 17.78 0.67
CA ALA A 155 -7.18 16.81 -0.30
C ALA A 155 -6.70 15.38 0.00
N SER A 156 -7.66 14.46 0.15
CA SER A 156 -7.43 13.03 0.36
C SER A 156 -8.07 12.25 -0.79
N LEU A 157 -7.24 11.66 -1.65
CA LEU A 157 -7.72 10.97 -2.85
C LEU A 157 -6.89 9.74 -3.17
N THR A 158 -7.46 8.88 -4.01
CA THR A 158 -6.81 7.65 -4.44
C THR A 158 -6.91 7.51 -5.94
N VAL A 159 -5.78 7.20 -6.56
CA VAL A 159 -5.70 6.93 -8.00
C VAL A 159 -5.44 5.46 -8.22
N ASN A 160 -6.16 4.90 -9.20
CA ASN A 160 -6.00 3.53 -9.64
C ASN A 160 -5.85 3.50 -11.16
N THR A 161 -4.62 3.25 -11.58
CA THR A 161 -4.16 3.19 -12.97
C THR A 161 -3.29 1.96 -13.19
N ALA A 162 -3.62 0.87 -12.48
CA ALA A 162 -2.87 -0.38 -12.48
C ALA A 162 -1.39 -0.19 -12.08
N CYS A 163 -0.44 -0.66 -12.89
CA CYS A 163 0.98 -0.62 -12.55
C CYS A 163 1.56 0.80 -12.38
N SER A 164 0.89 1.83 -12.92
CA SER A 164 1.33 3.22 -12.78
C SER A 164 0.73 3.93 -11.56
N SER A 165 -0.15 3.31 -10.78
CA SER A 165 -0.87 3.98 -9.66
C SER A 165 0.06 4.74 -8.71
N GLY A 166 1.22 4.19 -8.36
CA GLY A 166 2.18 4.89 -7.49
C GLY A 166 2.81 6.12 -8.15
N GLY A 167 3.14 6.04 -9.44
CA GLY A 167 3.65 7.18 -10.21
C GLY A 167 2.57 8.25 -10.44
N ASP A 168 1.35 7.83 -10.73
CA ASP A 168 0.22 8.73 -10.92
C ASP A 168 -0.20 9.41 -9.61
N ALA A 169 0.01 8.75 -8.47
CA ALA A 169 -0.18 9.36 -7.16
C ALA A 169 0.80 10.52 -6.94
N ILE A 170 2.09 10.31 -7.24
CA ILE A 170 3.11 11.38 -7.19
C ILE A 170 2.77 12.50 -8.16
N MET A 171 2.36 12.18 -9.39
CA MET A 171 2.00 13.20 -10.38
C MET A 171 0.78 14.01 -9.95
N THR A 172 -0.25 13.35 -9.43
CA THR A 172 -1.48 14.01 -8.94
C THR A 172 -1.16 14.91 -7.75
N ALA A 173 -0.33 14.46 -6.81
CA ALA A 173 0.16 15.30 -5.71
C ALA A 173 0.95 16.51 -6.22
N ALA A 174 1.84 16.31 -7.20
CA ALA A 174 2.59 17.41 -7.82
C ALA A 174 1.66 18.43 -8.50
N MET A 175 0.56 17.98 -9.11
CA MET A 175 -0.45 18.88 -9.68
C MET A 175 -1.14 19.70 -8.60
N LEU A 176 -1.55 19.09 -7.48
CA LEU A 176 -2.18 19.77 -6.34
C LEU A 176 -1.24 20.79 -5.67
N LEU A 177 0.05 20.45 -5.53
CA LEU A 177 1.06 21.37 -5.01
C LEU A 177 1.30 22.55 -5.96
N ARG A 178 1.39 22.29 -7.27
CA ARG A 178 1.61 23.33 -8.29
C ARG A 178 0.42 24.26 -8.46
N SER A 179 -0.81 23.76 -8.31
CA SER A 179 -2.02 24.57 -8.36
C SER A 179 -2.22 25.41 -7.10
N GLY A 180 -1.47 25.14 -6.03
CA GLY A 180 -1.61 25.79 -4.74
C GLY A 180 -2.78 25.27 -3.90
N GLU A 181 -3.33 24.10 -4.21
CA GLU A 181 -4.36 23.44 -3.39
C GLU A 181 -3.75 22.84 -2.11
N LEU A 182 -2.50 22.38 -2.19
CA LEU A 182 -1.73 21.86 -1.07
C LEU A 182 -0.39 22.59 -0.95
N ASP A 183 0.17 22.61 0.26
CA ASP A 183 1.56 23.00 0.53
C ASP A 183 2.43 21.78 0.85
N CYS A 184 1.81 20.68 1.28
CA CYS A 184 2.45 19.40 1.54
C CYS A 184 1.55 18.26 1.05
N ALA A 185 2.14 17.20 0.53
CA ALA A 185 1.39 16.02 0.09
C ALA A 185 2.14 14.74 0.47
N VAL A 186 1.45 13.86 1.19
CA VAL A 186 1.92 12.49 1.41
C VAL A 186 1.53 11.67 0.20
N CYS A 187 2.52 11.25 -0.58
CA CYS A 187 2.34 10.33 -1.69
C CYS A 187 2.61 8.91 -1.18
N ALA A 188 1.58 8.08 -1.11
CA ALA A 188 1.71 6.70 -0.64
C ALA A 188 1.20 5.73 -1.70
N ALA A 189 1.73 4.51 -1.70
CA ALA A 189 1.20 3.43 -2.51
C ALA A 189 1.37 2.10 -1.78
N GLY A 190 0.47 1.15 -2.05
CA GLY A 190 0.51 -0.16 -1.42
C GLY A 190 -0.31 -1.17 -2.20
N GLU A 191 0.22 -2.39 -2.26
CA GLU A 191 -0.41 -3.49 -2.98
C GLU A 191 -0.14 -4.82 -2.28
N SER A 192 -1.14 -5.68 -2.24
CA SER A 192 -1.03 -7.04 -1.68
C SER A 192 -1.73 -8.05 -2.57
N ALA A 193 -1.24 -8.17 -3.81
CA ALA A 193 -1.86 -8.93 -4.89
C ALA A 193 -1.60 -10.45 -4.85
N VAL A 194 -0.75 -10.95 -3.94
CA VAL A 194 -0.40 -12.38 -3.85
C VAL A 194 -1.56 -13.17 -3.27
N ASN A 195 -2.46 -13.62 -4.14
CA ASN A 195 -3.59 -14.48 -3.82
C ASN A 195 -3.89 -15.46 -4.98
N PRO A 196 -4.62 -16.57 -4.73
CA PRO A 196 -4.85 -17.60 -5.74
C PRO A 196 -5.48 -17.07 -7.03
N VAL A 197 -6.50 -16.21 -6.92
CA VAL A 197 -7.31 -15.75 -8.06
C VAL A 197 -6.48 -14.88 -9.00
N ILE A 198 -5.77 -13.89 -8.45
CA ILE A 198 -4.95 -12.97 -9.24
C ILE A 198 -3.78 -13.70 -9.88
N MET A 199 -3.08 -14.55 -9.12
CA MET A 199 -1.95 -15.30 -9.66
C MET A 199 -2.36 -16.26 -10.78
N GLN A 200 -3.47 -16.99 -10.62
CA GLN A 200 -3.99 -17.85 -11.68
C GLN A 200 -4.39 -17.06 -12.92
N SER A 201 -5.13 -15.95 -12.75
CA SER A 201 -5.57 -15.11 -13.86
C SER A 201 -4.38 -14.60 -14.69
N LEU A 202 -3.38 -14.01 -14.03
CA LEU A 202 -2.18 -13.49 -14.69
C LEU A 202 -1.31 -14.61 -15.28
N ALA A 203 -1.24 -15.78 -14.64
CA ALA A 203 -0.56 -16.95 -15.20
C ALA A 203 -1.23 -17.49 -16.48
N GLN A 204 -2.56 -17.43 -16.57
CA GLN A 204 -3.31 -17.81 -17.78
C GLN A 204 -3.20 -16.76 -18.88
N ALA A 205 -3.17 -15.48 -18.52
CA ALA A 205 -2.85 -14.38 -19.43
C ALA A 205 -1.39 -14.40 -19.94
N LYS A 206 -0.57 -15.33 -19.43
CA LYS A 206 0.88 -15.44 -19.72
C LYS A 206 1.67 -14.19 -19.35
N ALA A 207 1.18 -13.43 -18.37
CA ALA A 207 1.83 -12.23 -17.86
C ALA A 207 2.91 -12.55 -16.79
N LEU A 208 2.83 -13.73 -16.17
CA LEU A 208 3.77 -14.17 -15.13
C LEU A 208 4.82 -15.14 -15.68
N SER A 209 6.05 -15.01 -15.17
CA SER A 209 7.12 -16.01 -15.38
C SER A 209 6.73 -17.35 -14.74
N ARG A 210 7.12 -18.45 -15.39
CA ARG A 210 6.91 -19.83 -14.90
C ARG A 210 8.22 -20.51 -14.48
N ASN A 211 9.31 -19.75 -14.35
CA ASN A 211 10.61 -20.26 -13.90
C ASN A 211 10.59 -20.45 -12.38
N ASN A 212 9.91 -21.49 -11.92
CA ASN A 212 9.72 -21.84 -10.50
C ASN A 212 10.97 -22.47 -9.88
#